data_AF-A0A939IU27-F1
#
_entry.id   AF-A0A939IU27-F1
#
_cell.length_a   1.000
_cell.length_b   1.000
_cell.length_c   1.000
_cell.angle_alpha   90.00
_cell.angle_beta   90.00
_cell.angle_gamma   90.00
#
_symmetry.space_group_name_H-M   'P 1'
#
loop_
_entity.id
_entity.type
_entity.pdbx_description
1 polymer ?
#
loop_
_entity_poly.entity_id
_entity_poly.type
_entity_poly.pdbx_seq_one_letter_code
_entity_poly.pdbx_strand_id
1 'polypeptide(L)'
;MAGAKPSLSFWQIWNMCFGFLGIQFGFALQNANVSRIFETLGADYNNLAILWVAAPVTGLIVQPIIGYLSDNTWTRFGRRRPYFVLGAL
;
A
#
# COMPACT_ATOMS: atom_id res chain seq x y z
N MET A 1 14.01 -25.71 8.22
CA MET A 1 14.10 -26.18 6.82
C MET A 1 13.59 -25.07 5.92
N ALA A 2 14.45 -24.38 5.19
CA ALA A 2 14.01 -23.36 4.23
C ALA A 2 13.30 -24.08 3.07
N GLY A 3 11.97 -24.03 3.03
CA GLY A 3 11.18 -24.63 1.96
C GLY A 3 11.62 -24.10 0.60
N ALA A 4 11.74 -24.99 -0.39
CA ALA A 4 12.15 -24.64 -1.74
C ALA A 4 11.32 -23.44 -2.25
N LYS A 5 11.98 -22.36 -2.68
CA LYS A 5 11.30 -21.18 -3.22
C LYS A 5 10.55 -21.62 -4.48
N PRO A 6 9.24 -21.33 -4.59
CA PRO A 6 8.48 -21.69 -5.78
C PRO A 6 9.09 -20.99 -7.00
N SER A 7 9.33 -21.75 -8.08
CA SER A 7 9.72 -21.19 -9.38
C SER A 7 8.48 -20.53 -10.00
N LEU A 8 8.58 -19.23 -10.28
CA LEU A 8 7.50 -18.47 -10.90
C LEU A 8 7.68 -18.49 -12.42
N SER A 9 6.60 -18.76 -13.14
CA SER A 9 6.56 -18.64 -14.61
C SER A 9 6.62 -17.17 -15.04
N PHE A 10 7.13 -16.91 -16.24
CA PHE A 10 7.17 -15.56 -16.84
C PHE A 10 5.82 -14.84 -16.73
N TRP A 11 4.71 -15.52 -17.03
CA TRP A 11 3.37 -14.94 -16.94
C TRP A 11 2.93 -14.61 -15.51
N GLN A 12 3.41 -15.36 -14.51
CA GLN A 12 3.11 -15.05 -13.10
C GLN A 12 3.87 -13.78 -12.66
N ILE A 13 5.12 -13.63 -13.09
CA ILE A 13 5.92 -12.43 -12.84
C ILE A 13 5.29 -11.24 -13.55
N TRP A 14 4.91 -11.39 -14.82
CA TRP A 14 4.22 -10.36 -15.60
C TRP A 14 2.95 -9.86 -14.90
N ASN A 15 2.06 -10.76 -14.49
CA ASN A 15 0.81 -10.40 -13.82
C ASN A 15 1.05 -9.67 -12.49
N MET A 16 2.07 -10.08 -11.72
CA MET A 16 2.45 -9.39 -10.49
C MET A 16 2.99 -7.99 -10.77
N CYS A 17 3.86 -7.83 -11.77
CA CYS A 17 4.41 -6.54 -12.18
C CYS A 17 3.34 -5.61 -12.72
N PHE A 18 2.40 -6.12 -13.52
CA PHE A 18 1.31 -5.33 -14.08
C PHE A 18 0.34 -4.85 -12.99
N GLY A 19 0.01 -5.71 -12.03
CA GLY A 19 -0.76 -5.31 -10.85
C GLY A 19 -0.05 -4.22 -10.03
N PHE A 20 1.26 -4.36 -9.84
CA PHE A 20 2.06 -3.34 -9.17
C PHE A 20 2.12 -2.02 -9.94
N LEU A 21 2.23 -2.07 -11.27
CA LEU A 21 2.22 -0.89 -12.13
C LEU A 21 0.92 -0.07 -11.94
N GLY A 22 -0.24 -0.72 -11.87
CA GLY A 22 -1.51 -0.04 -11.61
C GLY A 22 -1.55 0.69 -10.27
N ILE A 23 -1.03 0.05 -9.21
CA ILE A 23 -0.93 0.65 -7.87
C ILE A 23 -0.02 1.88 -7.90
N GLN A 24 1.14 1.78 -8.57
CA GLN A 24 2.08 2.89 -8.69
C GLN A 24 1.49 4.08 -9.46
N PHE A 25 0.70 3.80 -10.50
CA PHE A 25 0.01 4.85 -11.26
C PHE A 25 -1.02 5.60 -10.39
N GLY A 26 -1.80 4.87 -9.59
CA GLY A 26 -2.74 5.46 -8.64
C GLY A 26 -2.05 6.33 -7.59
N PHE A 27 -0.96 5.84 -6.98
CA PHE A 27 -0.17 6.62 -6.03
C PHE A 27 0.45 7.86 -6.67
N ALA A 28 0.98 7.75 -7.90
CA ALA A 28 1.55 8.90 -8.60
C ALA A 28 0.51 9.99 -8.85
N LEU A 29 -0.70 9.61 -9.30
CA LEU A 29 -1.80 10.55 -9.53
C LEU A 29 -2.27 11.20 -8.22
N GLN A 30 -2.38 10.41 -7.15
CA GLN A 30 -2.71 10.93 -5.82
C GLN A 30 -1.63 11.92 -5.36
N ASN A 31 -0.36 11.54 -5.40
CA ASN A 31 0.76 12.35 -4.93
C ASN A 31 0.89 13.68 -5.69
N ALA A 32 0.63 13.67 -7.01
CA ALA A 32 0.65 14.87 -7.84
C ALA A 32 -0.50 15.84 -7.55
N ASN A 33 -1.63 15.35 -7.00
CA ASN A 33 -2.82 16.16 -6.73
C ASN A 33 -3.12 16.35 -5.24
N VAL A 34 -2.33 15.76 -4.34
CA VAL A 34 -2.53 15.82 -2.88
C VAL A 34 -2.62 17.27 -2.39
N SER A 35 -1.71 18.15 -2.82
CA SER A 35 -1.74 19.56 -2.41
C SER A 35 -3.02 20.26 -2.89
N ARG A 36 -3.43 20.02 -4.15
CA ARG A 36 -4.67 20.59 -4.72
C ARG A 36 -5.91 20.09 -3.98
N ILE A 37 -5.97 18.81 -3.62
CA ILE A 37 -7.09 18.23 -2.86
C ILE A 37 -7.19 18.91 -1.49
N PHE A 38 -6.07 19.05 -0.77
CA PHE A 38 -6.07 19.72 0.52
C PHE A 38 -6.47 21.20 0.45
N GLU A 39 -6.01 21.92 -0.58
CA GLU A 39 -6.41 23.32 -0.83
C GLU A 39 -7.92 23.44 -1.09
N THR A 40 -8.50 22.56 -1.92
CA THR A 40 -9.95 22.56 -2.19
C THR A 40 -10.81 22.20 -0.98
N LEU A 41 -10.25 21.50 0.00
CA LEU A 41 -10.91 21.16 1.27
C LEU A 41 -10.79 22.28 2.32
N GLY A 42 -10.14 23.41 1.97
CA GLY A 42 -10.01 24.58 2.82
C GLY A 42 -8.77 24.59 3.72
N ALA A 43 -7.75 23.76 3.43
CA ALA A 43 -6.49 23.81 4.16
C ALA A 43 -5.68 25.06 3.81
N ASP A 44 -5.22 25.80 4.82
CA ASP A 44 -4.29 26.92 4.67
C ASP A 44 -2.96 26.41 4.10
N TYR A 45 -2.37 27.14 3.13
CA TYR A 45 -1.10 26.78 2.48
C TYR A 45 0.02 26.49 3.48
N ASN A 46 0.01 27.16 4.64
CA ASN A 46 1.03 26.96 5.68
C ASN A 46 0.94 25.60 6.38
N ASN A 47 -0.24 24.95 6.36
CA ASN A 47 -0.46 23.62 6.94
C ASN A 47 -0.29 22.47 5.93
N LEU A 48 -0.02 22.74 4.65
CA LEU A 48 0.22 21.68 3.68
C LEU A 48 1.42 20.81 4.11
N ALA A 49 2.49 21.42 4.61
CA ALA A 49 3.67 20.68 5.08
C ALA A 49 3.34 19.67 6.19
N ILE A 50 2.45 20.03 7.14
CA ILE A 50 2.08 19.11 8.23
C ILE A 50 1.13 18.00 7.77
N LEU A 51 0.27 18.28 6.80
CA LEU A 51 -0.59 17.28 6.16
C LEU A 51 0.21 16.23 5.38
N TRP A 52 1.31 16.65 4.75
CA TRP A 52 2.25 15.73 4.09
C TRP A 52 3.00 14.83 5.09
N VAL A 53 3.24 15.29 6.32
CA VAL A 53 3.85 14.48 7.39
C VAL A 53 2.88 13.41 7.92
N ALA A 54 1.56 13.62 7.81
CA ALA A 54 0.59 12.63 8.26
C ALA A 54 0.70 11.28 7.52
N ALA A 55 1.07 11.29 6.24
CA ALA A 55 1.25 10.08 5.43
C ALA A 55 2.37 9.16 5.95
N PRO A 56 3.63 9.60 6.13
CA PRO A 56 4.70 8.76 6.69
C PRO A 56 4.44 8.38 8.15
N VAL A 57 3.82 9.25 8.95
CA VAL A 57 3.46 8.92 10.35
C VAL A 57 2.46 7.76 10.40
N THR A 58 1.42 7.82 9.58
CA THR A 58 0.43 6.74 9.46
C THR A 58 1.11 5.47 8.97
N GLY A 59 2.01 5.56 7.98
CA GLY A 59 2.80 4.43 7.50
C GLY A 59 3.63 3.76 8.59
N LEU A 60 4.29 4.55 9.44
CA LEU A 60 5.13 4.06 10.53
C LEU A 60 4.34 3.27 11.59
N ILE A 61 3.06 3.63 11.80
CA ILE A 61 2.18 2.93 12.75
C ILE A 61 1.52 1.71 12.09
N VAL A 62 0.97 1.88 10.89
CA VAL A 62 0.18 0.83 10.22
C VAL A 62 1.06 -0.32 9.74
N GLN A 63 2.26 -0.06 9.22
CA GLN A 63 3.16 -1.09 8.71
C GLN A 63 3.52 -2.18 9.75
N PRO A 64 4.01 -1.85 10.97
CA PRO A 64 4.34 -2.88 11.96
C PRO A 64 3.11 -3.63 12.48
N ILE A 65 1.96 -2.95 12.62
CA ILE A 65 0.70 -3.59 13.07
C ILE A 65 0.23 -4.61 12.04
N ILE A 66 0.09 -4.19 10.77
CA ILE A 66 -0.35 -5.06 9.68
C ILE A 66 0.68 -6.17 9.45
N GLY A 67 1.97 -5.88 9.56
CA GLY A 67 3.04 -6.88 9.45
C GLY A 67 2.92 -7.98 10.51
N TYR A 68 2.78 -7.59 11.78
CA TYR A 68 2.60 -8.51 12.90
C TYR A 68 1.32 -9.34 12.78
N LEU A 69 0.19 -8.69 12.45
CA LEU A 69 -1.08 -9.38 12.26
C LEU A 69 -1.02 -10.32 11.06
N SER A 70 -0.40 -9.91 9.95
CA SER A 70 -0.25 -10.74 8.76
C SER A 70 0.62 -11.96 9.03
N ASP A 71 1.67 -11.84 9.83
CA ASP A 71 2.52 -12.97 10.15
C ASP A 71 1.81 -14.02 11.03
N ASN A 72 0.87 -13.60 11.87
CA ASN A 72 0.11 -14.48 12.77
C ASN A 72 -1.18 -15.07 12.17
N THR A 73 -1.55 -14.68 10.94
CA THR A 73 -2.85 -15.04 10.37
C THR A 73 -2.70 -16.01 9.19
N TRP A 74 -3.28 -17.20 9.30
CA TRP A 74 -3.34 -18.18 8.21
C TRP A 74 -4.79 -18.50 7.84
N THR A 75 -5.28 -17.90 6.75
CA THR A 75 -6.66 -18.12 6.27
C THR A 75 -6.70 -19.00 5.02
N ARG A 76 -7.90 -19.40 4.59
CA ARG A 76 -8.12 -20.12 3.30
C ARG A 76 -7.58 -19.39 2.06
N PHE A 77 -7.39 -18.08 2.13
CA PHE A 77 -6.85 -17.27 1.03
C PHE A 77 -5.33 -17.06 1.14
N GLY A 78 -4.68 -17.69 2.13
CA GLY A 78 -3.27 -17.53 2.45
C GLY A 78 -3.00 -16.42 3.47
N ARG A 79 -1.72 -16.11 3.67
CA ARG A 79 -1.23 -15.23 4.75
C ARG A 79 -1.36 -13.72 4.47
N ARG A 80 -1.10 -13.29 3.23
CA ARG A 80 -1.00 -11.86 2.88
C ARG A 80 -2.19 -11.33 2.06
N ARG A 81 -2.85 -12.19 1.28
CA ARG A 81 -3.96 -11.82 0.37
C ARG A 81 -5.19 -11.24 1.08
N PRO A 82 -5.61 -11.68 2.29
CA PRO A 82 -6.74 -11.08 2.99
C PRO A 82 -6.56 -9.59 3.30
N TYR A 83 -5.34 -9.19 3.68
CA TYR A 83 -5.01 -7.80 4.00
C TYR A 83 -5.04 -6.89 2.77
N PHE A 84 -4.60 -7.40 1.62
CA PHE A 84 -4.70 -6.66 0.35
C PHE A 84 -6.15 -6.46 -0.08
N VAL A 85 -7.00 -7.49 0.08
CA VAL A 85 -8.42 -7.39 -0.29
C VAL A 85 -9.16 -6.43 0.65
N LEU A 86 -8.91 -6.52 1.96
CA LEU A 86 -9.49 -5.60 2.94
C LEU A 86 -9.03 -4.16 2.74
N GLY A 87 -7.76 -3.93 2.37
CA GLY A 87 -7.24 -2.60 2.08
C GLY A 87 -7.65 -2.04 0.72
N ALA A 88 -8.20 -2.87 -0.18
CA ALA A 88 -8.70 -2.47 -1.49
C ALA A 88 -10.22 -2.25 -1.54
N LEU A 89 -10.93 -2.63 -0.46
CA LEU A 89 -12.35 -2.33 -0.22
C LEU A 89 -12.49 -0.95 0.44
#